data_AF-A0A1M6X488-F1
#
_entry.id   AF-A0A1M6X488-F1
#
_cell.length_a   1.000
_cell.length_b   1.000
_cell.length_c   1.000
_cell.angle_alpha   90.00
_cell.angle_beta   90.00
_cell.angle_gamma   90.00
#
_symmetry.space_group_name_H-M   'P 1'
#
loop_
_entity.id
_entity.type
_entity.pdbx_description
1 polymer ?
#
loop_
_entity_poly.entity_id
_entity_poly.type
_entity_poly.pdbx_seq_one_letter_code
_entity_poly.pdbx_strand_id
1 'polypeptide(L)'
;MKKLYITRLHAISTIILLIVLITSNSVMAQTFTDSNLPIVIITTDNDPNTNLPLEILDDPKILATMKIIKRPDGTRKFLTDQNTTSFLNYSGRIGIEIRGSSTQTLPKKQYSLTTLKSDNTSKNNVSIFGMPSENDWILNGLGFDPSLVRDYLYYYMSRQMGNYASKTEFCEVVINGDYKGLYVF
;
A
#
# COMPACT_ATOMS: atom_id res chain seq x y z
N MET A 1 18.75 -55.08 21.89
CA MET A 1 17.56 -54.37 22.39
C MET A 1 17.57 -52.85 22.15
N LYS A 2 18.68 -52.10 22.35
CA LYS A 2 18.71 -50.63 22.14
C LYS A 2 18.40 -50.15 20.70
N LYS A 3 18.82 -50.87 19.64
CA LYS A 3 18.58 -50.48 18.23
C LYS A 3 17.09 -50.44 17.83
N LEU A 4 16.27 -51.34 18.37
CA LEU A 4 14.83 -51.43 18.07
C LEU A 4 14.04 -50.28 18.71
N TYR A 5 14.47 -49.83 19.89
CA TYR A 5 13.88 -48.69 20.59
C TYR A 5 14.14 -47.37 19.86
N ILE A 6 15.35 -47.20 19.33
CA ILE A 6 15.73 -45.99 18.57
C ILE A 6 14.94 -45.89 17.26
N THR A 7 14.76 -46.99 16.51
CA THR A 7 13.97 -47.00 15.27
C THR A 7 12.48 -46.75 15.52
N ARG A 8 11.92 -47.29 16.61
CA ARG A 8 10.55 -46.99 17.06
C ARG A 8 10.38 -45.51 17.42
N LEU A 9 11.38 -44.92 18.09
CA LEU A 9 11.37 -43.50 18.46
C LEU A 9 11.41 -42.57 17.23
N HIS A 10 12.22 -42.91 16.22
CA HIS A 10 12.27 -42.15 14.96
C HIS A 10 10.95 -42.25 14.19
N ALA A 11 10.31 -43.42 14.15
CA ALA A 11 9.01 -43.61 13.51
C ALA A 11 7.88 -42.83 14.20
N ILE A 12 7.90 -42.74 15.53
CA ILE A 12 6.93 -41.92 16.28
C ILE A 12 7.16 -40.43 16.00
N SER A 13 8.43 -39.99 15.98
CA SER A 13 8.78 -38.60 15.69
C SER A 13 8.37 -38.17 14.27
N THR A 14 8.52 -39.04 13.26
CA THR A 14 8.11 -38.72 11.89
C THR A 14 6.58 -38.67 11.76
N ILE A 15 5.85 -39.54 12.46
CA ILE A 15 4.38 -39.49 12.50
C ILE A 15 3.90 -38.18 13.16
N ILE A 16 4.53 -37.76 14.27
CA ILE A 16 4.21 -36.49 14.93
C ILE A 16 4.49 -35.30 14.00
N LEU A 17 5.63 -35.28 13.30
CA LEU A 17 5.97 -34.23 12.34
C LEU A 17 4.94 -34.15 11.19
N LEU A 18 4.51 -35.30 10.67
CA LEU A 18 3.50 -35.37 9.61
C LEU A 18 2.15 -34.83 10.09
N ILE A 19 1.72 -35.18 11.31
CA ILE A 19 0.49 -34.66 11.92
C ILE A 19 0.58 -33.14 12.11
N VAL A 20 1.71 -32.61 12.57
CA VAL A 20 1.91 -31.16 12.73
C VAL A 20 1.83 -30.43 11.40
N LEU A 21 2.42 -30.98 10.33
CA LEU A 21 2.35 -30.40 8.98
C LEU A 21 0.94 -30.46 8.37
N ILE A 22 0.14 -31.47 8.69
CA ILE A 22 -1.25 -31.60 8.19
C ILE A 22 -2.21 -30.70 9.00
N THR A 23 -1.90 -30.43 10.27
CA THR A 23 -2.77 -29.65 11.17
C THR A 23 -2.45 -28.16 11.22
N SER A 24 -1.39 -27.71 10.53
CA SER A 24 -1.09 -26.28 10.40
C SER A 24 -2.18 -25.58 9.59
N ASN A 25 -3.02 -24.80 10.27
CA ASN A 25 -4.00 -23.94 9.64
C ASN A 25 -3.37 -22.58 9.36
N SER A 26 -3.42 -22.13 8.12
CA SER A 26 -3.05 -20.76 7.75
C SER A 26 -4.14 -19.82 8.27
N VAL A 27 -3.83 -19.05 9.31
CA VAL A 27 -4.71 -17.96 9.76
C VAL A 27 -4.41 -16.74 8.90
N MET A 28 -5.42 -16.18 8.25
CA MET A 28 -5.31 -14.88 7.57
C MET A 28 -5.19 -13.79 8.65
N ALA A 29 -4.31 -12.82 8.44
CA ALA A 29 -4.29 -11.61 9.26
C ALA A 29 -5.67 -10.91 9.26
N GLN A 30 -5.93 -10.07 10.27
CA GLN A 30 -7.15 -9.26 10.33
C GLN A 30 -7.37 -8.53 9.01
N THR A 31 -8.56 -8.69 8.42
CA THR A 31 -8.93 -7.96 7.21
C THR A 31 -9.02 -6.48 7.53
N PHE A 32 -8.22 -5.67 6.83
CA PHE A 32 -8.32 -4.22 6.90
C PHE A 32 -9.69 -3.80 6.33
N THR A 33 -10.47 -3.07 7.11
CA THR A 33 -11.85 -2.68 6.75
C THR A 33 -12.08 -1.17 6.85
N ASP A 34 -11.31 -0.49 7.70
CA ASP A 34 -11.49 0.92 7.99
C ASP A 34 -10.22 1.55 8.62
N SER A 35 -10.16 2.88 8.70
CA SER A 35 -9.12 3.61 9.45
C SER A 35 -9.57 5.02 9.87
N ASN A 36 -8.89 5.58 10.85
CA ASN A 36 -8.97 7.01 11.21
C ASN A 36 -8.15 7.89 10.26
N LEU A 37 -7.31 7.32 9.41
CA LEU A 37 -6.61 8.03 8.34
C LEU A 37 -7.37 7.94 6.99
N PRO A 38 -7.11 8.84 6.03
CA PRO A 38 -7.52 8.65 4.64
C PRO A 38 -7.05 7.30 4.11
N ILE A 39 -7.85 6.70 3.20
CA ILE A 39 -7.51 5.41 2.59
C ILE A 39 -7.30 5.60 1.09
N VAL A 40 -6.10 5.27 0.63
CA VAL A 40 -5.72 5.27 -0.78
C VAL A 40 -5.89 3.85 -1.32
N ILE A 41 -6.82 3.68 -2.26
CA ILE A 41 -7.11 2.41 -2.92
C ILE A 41 -6.60 2.49 -4.34
N ILE A 42 -5.75 1.56 -4.72
CA ILE A 42 -5.17 1.44 -6.05
C ILE A 42 -5.56 0.10 -6.65
N THR A 43 -6.02 0.13 -7.89
CA THR A 43 -6.34 -1.07 -8.67
C THR A 43 -5.56 -1.00 -9.97
N THR A 44 -4.58 -1.89 -10.14
CA THR A 44 -3.81 -1.97 -11.39
C THR A 44 -4.66 -2.57 -12.50
N ASP A 45 -4.38 -2.18 -13.73
CA ASP A 45 -5.02 -2.80 -14.88
C ASP A 45 -4.61 -4.28 -14.98
N ASN A 46 -5.47 -5.10 -15.58
CA ASN A 46 -5.17 -6.52 -15.76
C ASN A 46 -4.34 -6.74 -17.03
N ASP A 47 -3.44 -7.72 -16.99
CA ASP A 47 -2.76 -8.23 -18.18
C ASP A 47 -3.79 -8.86 -19.14
N PRO A 48 -3.85 -8.42 -20.42
CA PRO A 48 -4.79 -8.98 -21.40
C PRO A 48 -4.68 -10.49 -21.63
N ASN A 49 -3.53 -11.09 -21.35
CA ASN A 49 -3.29 -12.51 -21.59
C ASN A 49 -3.67 -13.38 -20.39
N THR A 50 -3.38 -12.91 -19.18
CA THR A 50 -3.57 -13.69 -17.94
C THR A 50 -4.83 -13.30 -17.17
N ASN A 51 -5.41 -12.13 -17.47
CA ASN A 51 -6.49 -11.49 -16.70
C ASN A 51 -6.15 -11.29 -15.22
N LEU A 52 -4.87 -11.28 -14.87
CA LEU A 52 -4.38 -10.99 -13.52
C LEU A 52 -3.93 -9.53 -13.44
N PRO A 53 -3.98 -8.89 -12.25
CA PRO A 53 -3.49 -7.53 -12.08
C PRO A 53 -2.01 -7.42 -12.47
N LEU A 54 -1.66 -6.39 -13.24
CA LEU A 54 -0.28 -6.13 -13.63
C LEU A 54 0.59 -5.89 -12.39
N GLU A 55 1.78 -6.47 -12.41
CA GLU A 55 2.81 -6.25 -11.38
C GLU A 55 3.40 -4.84 -11.53
N ILE A 56 3.56 -4.16 -10.40
CA ILE A 56 4.17 -2.83 -10.35
C ILE A 56 5.69 -3.01 -10.28
N LEU A 57 6.40 -2.58 -11.33
CA LEU A 57 7.85 -2.57 -11.42
C LEU A 57 8.43 -1.15 -11.22
N ASP A 58 9.74 -0.99 -11.23
CA ASP A 58 10.44 0.30 -11.05
C ASP A 58 10.28 1.25 -12.25
N ASP A 59 10.44 0.75 -13.47
CA ASP A 59 10.20 1.46 -14.73
C ASP A 59 9.93 0.40 -15.82
N PRO A 60 8.92 0.56 -16.71
CA PRO A 60 8.01 1.70 -16.84
C PRO A 60 6.81 1.68 -15.89
N LYS A 61 6.23 2.87 -15.67
CA LYS A 61 4.91 3.03 -15.04
C LYS A 61 3.86 2.18 -15.75
N ILE A 62 3.11 1.42 -14.97
CA ILE A 62 1.91 0.73 -15.44
C ILE A 62 0.66 1.56 -15.13
N LEU A 63 -0.41 1.28 -15.87
CA LEU A 63 -1.68 1.96 -15.68
C LEU A 63 -2.47 1.38 -14.51
N ALA A 64 -3.10 2.26 -13.74
CA ALA A 64 -3.95 1.90 -12.62
C ALA A 64 -5.05 2.95 -12.38
N THR A 65 -6.03 2.60 -11.56
CA THR A 65 -7.04 3.53 -11.05
C THR A 65 -6.78 3.77 -9.57
N MET A 66 -6.79 5.03 -9.15
CA MET A 66 -6.64 5.43 -7.75
C MET A 66 -7.92 6.09 -7.25
N LYS A 67 -8.35 5.69 -6.06
CA LYS A 67 -9.40 6.35 -5.29
C LYS A 67 -8.88 6.68 -3.90
N ILE A 68 -9.22 7.86 -3.41
CA ILE A 68 -8.80 8.32 -2.08
C ILE A 68 -10.06 8.62 -1.28
N ILE A 69 -10.29 7.85 -0.23
CA ILE A 69 -11.40 8.05 0.71
C ILE A 69 -10.94 9.02 1.79
N LYS A 70 -11.60 10.18 1.88
CA LYS A 70 -11.44 11.16 2.96
C LYS A 70 -12.79 11.85 3.18
N ARG A 71 -13.48 11.43 4.24
CA ARG A 71 -14.76 12.04 4.63
C ARG A 71 -14.54 13.48 5.12
N PRO A 72 -15.36 14.44 4.69
CA PRO A 72 -15.20 15.85 5.03
C PRO A 72 -15.50 16.13 6.52
N ASP A 73 -16.27 15.28 7.17
CA ASP A 73 -16.66 15.39 8.59
C ASP A 73 -15.58 14.90 9.56
N GLY A 74 -14.46 14.36 9.06
CA GLY A 74 -13.39 13.80 9.87
C GLY A 74 -13.73 12.47 10.55
N THR A 75 -14.87 11.85 10.21
CA THR A 75 -15.26 10.56 10.77
C THR A 75 -14.38 9.42 10.24
N ARG A 76 -14.57 8.22 10.80
CA ARG A 76 -13.85 7.01 10.39
C ARG A 76 -14.11 6.71 8.90
N LYS A 77 -13.06 6.32 8.18
CA LYS A 77 -13.13 5.98 6.75
C LYS A 77 -13.27 4.47 6.63
N PHE A 78 -14.21 4.00 5.81
CA PHE A 78 -14.42 2.57 5.57
C PHE A 78 -14.09 2.22 4.13
N LEU A 79 -13.52 1.04 3.88
CA LEU A 79 -13.23 0.58 2.51
C LEU A 79 -14.49 0.48 1.64
N THR A 80 -15.63 0.19 2.25
CA THR A 80 -16.92 0.10 1.55
C THR A 80 -17.36 1.42 0.92
N ASP A 81 -16.79 2.55 1.36
CA ASP A 81 -17.09 3.88 0.82
C ASP A 81 -16.42 4.17 -0.54
N GLN A 82 -15.63 3.24 -1.08
CA GLN A 82 -14.84 3.42 -2.31
C GLN A 82 -15.65 3.80 -3.57
N ASN A 83 -16.98 3.69 -3.53
CA ASN A 83 -17.87 4.05 -4.64
C ASN A 83 -18.80 5.21 -4.30
N THR A 84 -18.68 5.81 -3.12
CA THR A 84 -19.51 6.92 -2.66
C THR A 84 -18.80 8.25 -2.94
N THR A 85 -19.17 8.91 -4.04
CA THR A 85 -18.49 10.12 -4.55
C THR A 85 -18.30 11.22 -3.49
N SER A 86 -19.28 11.42 -2.60
CA SER A 86 -19.20 12.44 -1.54
C SER A 86 -18.13 12.17 -0.47
N PHE A 87 -17.60 10.94 -0.40
CA PHE A 87 -16.55 10.54 0.53
C PHE A 87 -15.17 10.43 -0.13
N LEU A 88 -15.09 10.66 -1.45
CA LEU A 88 -13.85 10.59 -2.21
C LEU A 88 -13.22 11.98 -2.32
N ASN A 89 -11.96 12.10 -1.91
CA ASN A 89 -11.15 13.28 -2.20
C ASN A 89 -10.57 13.23 -3.62
N TYR A 90 -10.33 12.03 -4.15
CA TYR A 90 -9.86 11.80 -5.52
C TYR A 90 -10.41 10.49 -6.07
N SER A 91 -10.69 10.45 -7.37
CA SER A 91 -10.99 9.24 -8.13
C SER A 91 -10.58 9.46 -9.58
N GLY A 92 -9.58 8.73 -10.07
CA GLY A 92 -9.10 8.91 -11.43
C GLY A 92 -8.01 7.93 -11.86
N ARG A 93 -7.58 8.08 -13.11
CA ARG A 93 -6.50 7.29 -13.71
C ARG A 93 -5.14 7.75 -13.21
N ILE A 94 -4.25 6.80 -13.04
CA ILE A 94 -2.86 7.05 -12.65
C ILE A 94 -1.90 6.14 -13.42
N GLY A 95 -0.65 6.57 -13.58
CA GLY A 95 0.50 5.70 -13.77
C GLY A 95 1.15 5.42 -12.43
N ILE A 96 1.57 4.18 -12.18
CA ILE A 96 2.22 3.76 -10.95
C ILE A 96 3.48 2.93 -11.24
N GLU A 97 4.52 3.18 -10.46
CA GLU A 97 5.76 2.40 -10.42
C GLU A 97 6.28 2.29 -8.98
N ILE A 98 7.15 1.32 -8.75
CA ILE A 98 7.99 1.29 -7.55
C ILE A 98 8.98 2.44 -7.65
N ARG A 99 9.28 3.07 -6.51
CA ARG A 99 10.27 4.15 -6.40
C ARG A 99 11.36 3.81 -5.39
N GLY A 100 12.52 4.41 -5.62
CA GLY A 100 13.62 4.49 -4.67
C GLY A 100 14.87 3.86 -5.26
N SER A 101 15.92 3.71 -4.46
CA SER A 101 17.08 2.90 -4.86
C SER A 101 17.28 1.83 -3.80
N SER A 102 17.96 2.15 -2.69
CA SER A 102 18.14 1.21 -1.58
C SER A 102 16.80 0.74 -0.98
N THR A 103 15.78 1.61 -0.96
CA THR A 103 14.46 1.30 -0.41
C THR A 103 13.69 0.26 -1.21
N GLN A 104 14.01 0.06 -2.48
CA GLN A 104 13.37 -1.00 -3.28
C GLN A 104 13.72 -2.40 -2.78
N THR A 105 14.83 -2.56 -2.05
CA THR A 105 15.21 -3.85 -1.46
C THR A 105 14.31 -4.24 -0.29
N LEU A 106 13.58 -3.28 0.31
CA LEU A 106 12.69 -3.55 1.44
C LEU A 106 11.43 -4.29 1.01
N PRO A 107 10.83 -5.14 1.87
CA PRO A 107 9.56 -5.79 1.57
C PRO A 107 8.43 -4.79 1.29
N LYS A 108 8.39 -3.70 2.07
CA LYS A 108 7.42 -2.62 1.89
C LYS A 108 7.94 -1.61 0.86
N LYS A 109 7.33 -1.63 -0.32
CA LYS A 109 7.71 -0.76 -1.44
C LYS A 109 7.19 0.66 -1.26
N GLN A 110 7.90 1.61 -1.84
CA GLN A 110 7.42 2.98 -2.06
C GLN A 110 6.95 3.10 -3.49
N TYR A 111 6.01 4.01 -3.75
CA TYR A 111 5.45 4.17 -5.09
C TYR A 111 5.54 5.61 -5.57
N SER A 112 5.78 5.76 -6.87
CA SER A 112 5.68 7.00 -7.62
C SER A 112 4.40 6.94 -8.44
N LEU A 113 3.57 7.97 -8.32
CA LEU A 113 2.26 8.06 -8.98
C LEU A 113 2.25 9.25 -9.93
N THR A 114 1.63 9.11 -11.09
CA THR A 114 1.29 10.23 -11.96
C THR A 114 -0.20 10.23 -12.21
N THR A 115 -0.92 11.29 -11.89
CA THR A 115 -2.35 11.42 -12.22
C THR A 115 -2.52 11.71 -13.71
N LEU A 116 -3.42 10.97 -14.35
CA LEU A 116 -3.64 10.98 -15.79
C LEU A 116 -5.07 11.38 -16.13
N LYS A 117 -5.27 11.92 -17.33
CA LYS A 117 -6.60 12.14 -17.89
C LYS A 117 -7.20 10.80 -18.36
N SER A 118 -8.44 10.84 -18.82
CA SER A 118 -9.14 9.66 -19.34
C SER A 118 -8.49 9.02 -20.57
N ASP A 119 -7.57 9.73 -21.23
CA ASP A 119 -6.78 9.24 -22.37
C ASP A 119 -5.57 8.36 -21.96
N ASN A 120 -5.38 8.12 -20.66
CA ASN A 120 -4.28 7.32 -20.08
C ASN A 120 -2.86 7.81 -20.43
N THR A 121 -2.70 9.01 -20.98
CA THR A 121 -1.41 9.48 -21.50
C THR A 121 -1.12 10.92 -21.10
N SER A 122 -2.12 11.79 -21.14
CA SER A 122 -1.96 13.18 -20.72
C SER A 122 -1.92 13.26 -19.20
N LYS A 123 -0.92 13.98 -18.67
CA LYS A 123 -0.87 14.34 -17.25
C LYS A 123 -2.09 15.17 -16.85
N ASN A 124 -2.58 14.93 -15.64
CA ASN A 124 -3.74 15.61 -15.07
C ASN A 124 -3.35 16.29 -13.75
N ASN A 125 -3.21 17.62 -13.77
CA ASN A 125 -2.93 18.40 -12.57
C ASN A 125 -4.18 18.44 -11.68
N VAL A 126 -4.08 17.94 -10.45
CA VAL A 126 -5.19 17.84 -9.50
C VAL A 126 -4.75 18.29 -8.11
N SER A 127 -5.70 18.70 -7.27
CA SER A 127 -5.45 18.98 -5.86
C SER A 127 -5.91 17.80 -5.03
N ILE A 128 -4.97 17.11 -4.38
CA ILE A 128 -5.24 16.01 -3.45
C ILE A 128 -4.98 16.52 -2.02
N PHE A 129 -5.86 16.17 -1.08
CA PHE A 129 -5.78 16.60 0.34
C PHE A 129 -5.66 18.12 0.58
N GLY A 130 -6.07 18.96 -0.37
CA GLY A 130 -5.89 20.42 -0.28
C GLY A 130 -4.43 20.87 -0.50
N MET A 131 -3.60 20.00 -1.07
CA MET A 131 -2.26 20.34 -1.56
C MET A 131 -2.35 21.13 -2.88
N PRO A 132 -1.32 21.91 -3.25
CA PRO A 132 -1.26 22.59 -4.54
C PRO A 132 -1.50 21.64 -5.71
N SER A 133 -2.02 22.17 -6.81
CA SER A 133 -2.36 21.36 -7.97
C SER A 133 -1.09 20.80 -8.62
N GLU A 134 -0.97 19.48 -8.66
CA GLU A 134 0.17 18.76 -9.23
C GLU A 134 -0.28 17.47 -9.91
N ASN A 135 0.64 16.83 -10.65
CA ASN A 135 0.36 15.55 -11.29
C ASN A 135 1.25 14.39 -10.82
N ASP A 136 2.40 14.68 -10.22
CA ASP A 136 3.35 13.66 -9.75
C ASP A 136 3.31 13.60 -8.21
N TRP A 137 3.02 12.41 -7.68
CA TRP A 137 2.82 12.16 -6.25
C TRP A 137 3.66 10.99 -5.77
N ILE A 138 3.90 10.92 -4.46
CA ILE A 138 4.71 9.87 -3.85
C ILE A 138 3.91 9.20 -2.74
N LEU A 139 3.92 7.87 -2.71
CA LEU A 139 3.55 7.10 -1.53
C LEU A 139 4.83 6.64 -0.84
N ASN A 140 5.26 7.39 0.18
CA ASN A 140 6.44 7.06 0.96
C ASN A 140 6.09 6.02 2.03
N GLY A 141 6.65 4.81 1.87
CA GLY A 141 6.43 3.69 2.78
C GLY A 141 7.19 3.76 4.11
N LEU A 142 8.09 4.75 4.28
CA LEU A 142 8.86 5.00 5.51
C LEU A 142 9.69 3.79 6.01
N GLY A 143 10.12 2.93 5.08
CA GLY A 143 10.66 1.60 5.44
C GLY A 143 11.95 1.60 6.28
N PHE A 144 12.76 2.67 6.26
CA PHE A 144 13.95 2.82 7.09
C PHE A 144 13.72 3.67 8.35
N ASP A 145 12.50 4.14 8.58
CA ASP A 145 12.15 4.93 9.76
C ASP A 145 11.29 4.09 10.73
N PRO A 146 11.86 3.49 11.77
CA PRO A 146 11.08 2.72 12.75
C PRO A 146 10.00 3.53 13.48
N SER A 147 10.16 4.86 13.53
CA SER A 147 9.19 5.75 14.18
C SER A 147 8.05 6.16 13.26
N LEU A 148 8.20 5.98 11.94
CA LEU A 148 7.25 6.35 10.91
C LEU A 148 6.81 7.82 10.93
N VAL A 149 7.60 8.72 11.52
CA VAL A 149 7.21 10.14 11.70
C VAL A 149 8.29 11.14 11.30
N ARG A 150 9.54 10.72 11.07
CA ARG A 150 10.66 11.65 10.89
C ARG A 150 10.44 12.55 9.69
N ASP A 151 10.25 11.96 8.51
CA ASP A 151 10.04 12.71 7.26
C ASP A 151 8.85 13.68 7.40
N TYR A 152 7.72 13.16 7.88
CA TYR A 152 6.51 13.96 8.09
C TYR A 152 6.76 15.13 9.05
N LEU A 153 7.39 14.89 10.19
CA LEU A 153 7.66 15.88 11.22
C LEU A 153 8.61 16.96 10.72
N TYR A 154 9.68 16.61 10.02
CA TYR A 154 10.63 17.59 9.48
C TYR A 154 9.98 18.49 8.43
N TYR A 155 9.22 17.93 7.48
CA TYR A 155 8.47 18.75 6.52
C TYR A 155 7.45 19.64 7.23
N TYR A 156 6.73 19.11 8.22
CA TYR A 156 5.79 19.88 9.01
C TYR A 156 6.46 21.06 9.74
N MET A 157 7.53 20.81 10.49
CA MET A 157 8.26 21.84 11.24
C MET A 157 8.84 22.91 10.31
N SER A 158 9.39 22.52 9.16
CA SER A 158 9.89 23.47 8.16
C SER A 158 8.78 24.44 7.69
N ARG A 159 7.59 23.91 7.38
CA ARG A 159 6.42 24.74 7.04
C ARG A 159 5.98 25.64 8.18
N GLN A 160 6.00 25.14 9.43
CA GLN A 160 5.67 25.95 10.61
C GLN A 160 6.64 27.11 10.85
N MET A 161 7.90 26.95 10.43
CA MET A 161 8.91 28.02 10.47
C MET A 161 8.77 29.04 9.33
N GLY A 162 7.79 28.87 8.44
CA GLY A 162 7.58 29.75 7.27
C GLY A 162 8.46 29.41 6.06
N ASN A 163 9.19 28.30 6.10
CA ASN A 163 9.97 27.84 4.96
C ASN A 163 9.10 27.03 3.99
N TYR A 164 9.51 27.00 2.72
CA TYR A 164 8.91 26.08 1.76
C TYR A 164 9.32 24.64 2.10
N ALA A 165 8.33 23.76 2.19
CA ALA A 165 8.50 22.32 2.30
C ALA A 165 7.25 21.63 1.72
N SER A 166 7.44 20.46 1.10
CA SER A 166 6.35 19.66 0.53
C SER A 166 5.26 19.42 1.57
N LYS A 167 3.98 19.58 1.19
CA LYS A 167 2.86 19.17 2.05
C LYS A 167 2.77 17.65 2.06
N THR A 168 2.34 17.10 3.19
CA THR A 168 2.34 15.66 3.44
C THR A 168 1.07 15.29 4.21
N GLU A 169 0.50 14.12 3.95
CA GLU A 169 -0.65 13.57 4.67
C GLU A 169 -0.43 12.08 4.97
N PHE A 170 -0.67 11.64 6.21
CA PHE A 170 -0.67 10.20 6.51
C PHE A 170 -1.88 9.51 5.89
N CYS A 171 -1.68 8.33 5.31
CA CYS A 171 -2.77 7.55 4.72
C CYS A 171 -2.52 6.03 4.84
N GLU A 172 -3.60 5.26 4.76
CA GLU A 172 -3.54 3.81 4.60
C GLU A 172 -3.58 3.45 3.12
N VAL A 173 -2.79 2.46 2.70
CA VAL A 173 -2.72 2.06 1.29
C VAL A 173 -3.25 0.64 1.10
N VAL A 174 -4.14 0.47 0.13
CA VAL A 174 -4.63 -0.84 -0.35
C VAL A 174 -4.37 -0.92 -1.85
N ILE A 175 -3.69 -1.98 -2.29
CA ILE A 175 -3.38 -2.23 -3.71
C ILE A 175 -3.95 -3.58 -4.10
N ASN A 176 -4.85 -3.61 -5.10
CA ASN A 176 -5.51 -4.82 -5.58
C ASN A 176 -6.18 -5.64 -4.46
N GLY A 177 -6.75 -4.95 -3.48
CA GLY A 177 -7.39 -5.55 -2.30
C GLY A 177 -6.43 -5.96 -1.18
N ASP A 178 -5.11 -5.90 -1.40
CA ASP A 178 -4.11 -6.20 -0.38
C ASP A 178 -3.68 -4.94 0.38
N TYR A 179 -3.73 -5.00 1.70
CA TYR A 179 -3.40 -3.87 2.58
C TYR A 179 -1.89 -3.75 2.75
N LYS A 180 -1.34 -2.61 2.37
CA LYS A 180 0.11 -2.33 2.38
C LYS A 180 0.59 -1.59 3.63
N GLY A 181 -0.33 -1.14 4.49
CA GLY A 181 -0.01 -0.41 5.72
C GLY A 181 -0.08 1.11 5.59
N LEU A 182 0.52 1.78 6.59
CA LEU A 182 0.62 3.24 6.70
C LEU A 182 1.65 3.83 5.72
N TYR A 183 1.30 4.91 5.03
CA TYR A 183 2.18 5.67 4.15
C TYR A 183 2.08 7.17 4.45
N VAL A 184 3.05 7.92 3.96
CA VAL A 184 2.95 9.37 3.81
C VAL A 184 2.77 9.68 2.33
N PHE A 185 1.65 10.35 2.02
CA PHE A 185 1.33 10.92 0.72
C PHE A 185 1.92 12.33 0.61
#